data_AF-A0A914VDG0-F1
#
_entry.id   AF-A0A914VDG0-F1
#
_cell.length_a   1.000
_cell.length_b   1.000
_cell.length_c   1.000
_cell.angle_alpha   90.00
_cell.angle_beta   90.00
_cell.angle_gamma   90.00
#
_symmetry.space_group_name_H-M   'P 1'
#
loop_
_entity.id
_entity.type
_entity.pdbx_description
1 polymer ?
#
loop_
_entity_poly.entity_id
_entity_poly.type
_entity_poly.pdbx_seq_one_letter_code
_entity_poly.pdbx_strand_id
1 'polypeptide(L)'
;MYGPPGCGKTMLAKAVAAHTTASFIRVVGSEFVQKYLGEGPRMVRDVFRLAKENSPSIIFIDEIDAIATKRFDAQTGADREVQRILLELLNQMDGFEQSTNVKVIMATNRQDTLDPAL
;
A
#
# COMPACT_ATOMS: atom_id res chain seq x y z
N MET A 1 -6.04 -7.33 4.79
CA MET A 1 -5.89 -8.42 5.77
C MET A 1 -5.30 -7.86 7.05
N TYR A 2 -5.95 -8.05 8.19
CA TYR A 2 -5.49 -7.54 9.49
C TYR A 2 -5.37 -8.68 10.51
N GLY A 3 -4.60 -8.48 11.58
CA GLY A 3 -4.45 -9.40 12.71
C GLY A 3 -2.99 -9.59 13.16
N PRO A 4 -2.74 -10.40 14.20
CA PRO A 4 -1.44 -10.46 14.85
C PRO A 4 -0.31 -10.94 13.91
N PRO A 5 0.93 -10.47 14.15
CA PRO A 5 2.10 -10.93 13.39
C PRO A 5 2.25 -12.44 13.53
N GLY A 6 2.62 -13.12 12.45
CA GLY A 6 2.79 -14.58 12.41
C GLY A 6 1.57 -15.38 11.93
N CYS A 7 0.41 -14.77 11.64
CA CYS A 7 -0.76 -15.46 11.09
C CYS A 7 -0.68 -15.80 9.57
N GLY A 8 0.52 -15.77 8.97
CA GLY A 8 0.70 -16.17 7.57
C GLY A 8 0.04 -15.27 6.52
N LYS A 9 -0.29 -14.00 6.82
CA LYS A 9 -0.93 -13.07 5.87
C LYS A 9 -0.09 -12.88 4.60
N THR A 10 1.20 -12.60 4.77
CA THR A 10 2.17 -12.51 3.68
C THR A 10 2.29 -13.84 2.92
N MET A 11 2.12 -14.97 3.62
CA MET A 11 2.18 -16.31 3.03
C MET A 11 0.94 -16.62 2.18
N LEU A 12 -0.25 -16.22 2.63
CA LEU A 12 -1.50 -16.31 1.87
C LEU A 12 -1.43 -15.44 0.61
N ALA A 13 -0.90 -14.22 0.71
CA ALA A 13 -0.71 -13.36 -0.45
C ALA A 13 0.24 -13.99 -1.50
N LYS A 14 1.35 -14.60 -1.04
CA LYS A 14 2.26 -15.35 -1.90
C LYS A 14 1.60 -16.60 -2.51
N ALA A 15 0.76 -17.30 -1.77
CA ALA A 15 0.03 -18.46 -2.29
C ALA A 15 -0.99 -18.06 -3.38
N VAL A 16 -1.71 -16.95 -3.17
CA VAL A 16 -2.61 -16.37 -4.18
C VAL A 16 -1.82 -15.93 -5.42
N ALA A 17 -0.65 -15.32 -5.23
CA ALA A 17 0.25 -14.96 -6.33
C ALA A 17 0.73 -16.18 -7.13
N ALA A 18 1.06 -17.28 -6.45
CA ALA A 18 1.51 -18.50 -7.09
C ALA A 18 0.38 -19.23 -7.84
N HIS A 19 -0.86 -19.12 -7.38
CA HIS A 19 -2.02 -19.76 -8.00
C HIS A 19 -2.72 -18.93 -9.06
N THR A 20 -2.42 -17.63 -9.17
CA THR A 20 -3.02 -16.74 -10.17
C THR A 20 -2.02 -16.47 -11.27
N THR A 21 -2.44 -16.49 -12.54
CA THR A 21 -1.62 -16.02 -13.69
C THR A 21 -1.50 -14.49 -13.77
N ALA A 22 -1.94 -13.78 -12.72
CA ALA A 22 -1.90 -12.33 -12.63
C ALA A 22 -0.54 -11.86 -12.09
N SER A 23 -0.07 -10.72 -12.58
CA SER A 23 1.19 -10.13 -12.14
C SER A 23 1.10 -9.71 -10.68
N PHE A 24 1.97 -10.24 -9.82
CA PHE A 24 1.97 -9.92 -8.40
C PHE A 24 3.07 -8.90 -8.06
N ILE A 25 2.67 -7.72 -7.61
CA ILE A 25 3.57 -6.64 -7.22
C ILE A 25 3.53 -6.52 -5.70
N ARG A 26 4.64 -6.88 -5.04
CA ARG A 26 4.77 -6.78 -3.57
C ARG A 26 5.53 -5.52 -3.20
N VAL A 27 4.97 -4.69 -2.33
CA VAL A 27 5.61 -3.49 -1.78
C VAL A 27 5.46 -3.48 -0.26
N VAL A 28 6.46 -3.00 0.45
CA VAL A 28 6.37 -2.78 1.91
C VAL A 28 6.08 -1.30 2.17
N GLY A 29 5.20 -0.97 3.09
CA GLY A 29 4.80 0.40 3.40
C GLY A 29 6.00 1.32 3.69
N SER A 30 7.02 0.81 4.37
CA SER A 30 8.27 1.53 4.63
C SER A 30 9.05 1.93 3.38
N GLU A 31 8.89 1.23 2.25
CA GLU A 31 9.58 1.56 0.99
C GLU A 31 9.07 2.85 0.37
N PHE A 32 7.85 3.27 0.68
CA PHE A 32 7.34 4.56 0.22
C PHE A 32 7.94 5.74 0.98
N VAL A 33 8.50 5.51 2.19
CA VAL A 33 9.12 6.54 3.01
C VAL A 33 10.57 6.72 2.57
N GLN A 34 10.80 7.68 1.67
CA GLN A 34 12.13 8.01 1.16
C GLN A 34 12.74 9.19 1.91
N LYS A 35 14.08 9.31 1.85
CA LYS A 35 14.79 10.47 2.41
C LYS A 35 14.54 11.76 1.62
N TYR A 36 14.08 11.65 0.37
CA TYR A 36 13.90 12.78 -0.54
C TYR A 36 12.43 13.17 -0.66
N LEU A 37 12.15 14.44 -0.36
CA LEU A 37 10.80 15.00 -0.43
C LEU A 37 10.17 14.77 -1.81
N GLY A 38 9.04 14.07 -1.83
CA GLY A 38 8.22 13.90 -3.03
C GLY A 38 8.58 12.68 -3.88
N GLU A 39 9.58 11.90 -3.49
CA GLU A 39 9.90 10.63 -4.13
C GLU A 39 8.86 9.55 -3.78
N GLY A 40 8.33 9.56 -2.55
CA GLY A 40 7.29 8.62 -2.11
C GLY A 40 6.02 8.65 -2.97
N PRO A 41 5.35 9.81 -3.17
CA PRO A 41 4.16 9.90 -4.03
C PRO A 41 4.44 9.50 -5.48
N ARG A 42 5.66 9.76 -5.98
CA ARG A 42 6.06 9.37 -7.33
C ARG A 42 6.16 7.85 -7.44
N MET A 43 6.78 7.18 -6.47
CA MET A 43 6.84 5.72 -6.40
C MET A 43 5.45 5.09 -6.38
N VAL A 44 4.51 5.66 -5.60
CA VAL A 44 3.11 5.20 -5.58
C VAL A 44 2.54 5.19 -7.00
N ARG A 45 2.64 6.31 -7.74
CA ARG A 45 2.15 6.38 -9.13
C ARG A 45 2.83 5.38 -10.05
N ASP A 46 4.14 5.20 -9.92
CA ASP A 46 4.90 4.29 -10.76
C ASP A 46 4.48 2.82 -10.50
N VAL A 47 4.25 2.43 -9.25
CA VAL A 47 3.73 1.10 -8.86
C VAL A 47 2.34 0.86 -9.46
N PHE A 48 1.44 1.84 -9.34
CA PHE A 48 0.09 1.74 -9.89
C PHE A 48 0.09 1.72 -11.43
N ARG A 49 0.95 2.50 -12.08
CA ARG A 49 1.12 2.47 -13.55
C ARG A 49 1.62 1.11 -14.01
N LEU A 50 2.65 0.56 -13.34
CA LEU A 50 3.17 -0.76 -13.66
C LEU A 50 2.11 -1.85 -13.49
N ALA A 51 1.29 -1.76 -12.44
CA ALA A 51 0.18 -2.67 -12.22
C ALA A 51 -0.87 -2.58 -13.34
N LYS A 52 -1.17 -1.37 -13.83
CA LYS A 52 -2.10 -1.13 -14.94
C LYS A 52 -1.58 -1.72 -16.25
N GLU A 53 -0.30 -1.52 -16.56
CA GLU A 53 0.35 -2.07 -17.76
C GLU A 53 0.43 -3.61 -17.73
N ASN A 54 0.59 -4.20 -16.53
CA ASN A 54 0.68 -5.64 -16.34
C ASN A 54 -0.66 -6.30 -15.96
N SER A 55 -1.80 -5.66 -16.27
CA SER A 55 -3.14 -6.18 -15.97
C SER A 55 -3.41 -7.51 -16.72
N PRO A 56 -3.97 -8.55 -16.06
CA PRO A 56 -4.45 -8.59 -14.68
C PRO A 56 -3.32 -8.63 -13.66
N SER A 57 -3.40 -7.80 -12.61
CA SER A 57 -2.34 -7.68 -11.60
C SER A 57 -2.89 -7.53 -10.18
N ILE A 58 -2.07 -7.91 -9.20
CA ILE A 58 -2.38 -7.84 -7.78
C ILE A 58 -1.26 -7.07 -7.10
N ILE A 59 -1.58 -5.92 -6.52
CA ILE A 59 -0.67 -5.12 -5.70
C ILE A 59 -0.85 -5.55 -4.25
N PHE A 60 0.20 -6.07 -3.62
CA PHE A 60 0.23 -6.40 -2.20
C PHE A 60 1.10 -5.42 -1.44
N ILE A 61 0.50 -4.65 -0.55
CA ILE A 61 1.17 -3.70 0.34
C ILE A 61 1.23 -4.31 1.74
N ASP A 62 2.43 -4.69 2.19
CA ASP A 62 2.65 -5.16 3.57
C ASP A 62 3.03 -3.99 4.48
N GLU A 63 2.84 -4.13 5.79
CA GLU A 63 3.22 -3.13 6.80
C GLU A 63 2.70 -1.71 6.47
N ILE A 64 1.44 -1.60 6.04
CA ILE A 64 0.86 -0.28 5.73
C ILE A 64 0.80 0.64 6.95
N ASP A 65 0.87 0.09 8.17
CA ASP A 65 1.01 0.86 9.41
C ASP A 65 2.28 1.74 9.45
N ALA A 66 3.32 1.41 8.68
CA ALA A 66 4.50 2.27 8.52
C ALA A 66 4.18 3.63 7.90
N ILE A 67 3.16 3.71 7.03
CA ILE A 67 2.68 4.96 6.41
C ILE A 67 1.31 5.42 6.93
N ALA A 68 0.60 4.55 7.64
CA ALA A 68 -0.72 4.80 8.24
C ALA A 68 -0.66 5.00 9.76
N THR A 69 0.51 5.36 10.31
CA THR A 69 0.64 5.64 11.75
C THR A 69 -0.29 6.81 12.14
N LYS A 70 -1.20 6.59 13.09
CA LYS A 70 -2.14 7.62 13.57
C LYS A 70 -1.37 8.87 13.98
N ARG A 71 -1.69 9.99 13.32
CA ARG A 71 -1.80 11.42 13.71
C ARG A 71 -1.37 11.93 15.11
N PHE A 72 -0.82 11.15 16.02
CA PHE A 72 -0.70 11.53 17.43
C PHE A 72 0.50 12.41 17.78
N ASP A 73 1.47 12.60 16.89
CA ASP A 73 2.60 13.49 17.17
C ASP A 73 3.14 14.17 15.90
N ALA A 74 2.29 14.96 15.24
CA ALA A 74 2.71 15.79 14.11
C ALA A 74 3.61 16.96 14.58
N GLN A 75 4.84 16.67 14.99
CA GLN A 75 5.86 17.67 15.29
C GLN A 75 6.97 17.75 14.23
N THR A 76 7.11 16.74 13.37
CA THR A 76 8.23 16.63 12.42
C THR A 76 7.83 16.75 10.95
N GLY A 77 8.72 17.30 10.13
CA GLY A 77 8.51 17.44 8.67
C GLY A 77 8.33 16.10 7.94
N ALA A 78 8.89 15.02 8.47
CA ALA A 78 8.76 13.67 7.93
C ALA A 78 7.32 13.14 7.95
N ASP A 79 6.54 13.47 9.00
CA ASP A 79 5.15 13.00 9.13
C ASP A 79 4.22 13.62 8.07
N ARG A 80 4.50 14.87 7.68
CA ARG A 80 3.74 15.55 6.60
C ARG A 80 3.98 14.91 5.24
N GLU A 81 5.16 14.34 5.02
CA GLU A 81 5.47 13.64 3.77
C GLU A 81 4.74 12.29 3.71
N VAL A 82 4.78 11.52 4.81
CA VAL A 82 4.04 10.27 4.95
C VAL A 82 2.54 10.48 4.70
N GLN A 83 1.95 11.57 5.21
CA GLN A 83 0.55 11.90 4.92
C GLN A 83 0.29 12.17 3.44
N ARG A 84 1.20 12.85 2.73
CA ARG A 84 1.05 13.08 1.28
C ARG A 84 1.11 11.79 0.48
N ILE A 85 1.97 10.85 0.87
CA ILE A 85 2.07 9.53 0.28
C ILE A 85 0.75 8.76 0.45
N LEU A 86 0.20 8.75 1.67
CA LEU A 86 -1.08 8.10 1.97
C LEU A 86 -2.23 8.70 1.13
N LEU A 87 -2.30 10.04 1.05
CA LEU A 87 -3.32 10.72 0.25
C LEU A 87 -3.19 10.41 -1.25
N GLU A 88 -1.96 10.38 -1.79
CA GLU A 88 -1.72 9.99 -3.18
C GLU A 88 -2.16 8.54 -3.42
N LEU A 89 -1.85 7.63 -2.49
CA LEU A 89 -2.24 6.23 -2.57
C LEU A 89 -3.77 6.06 -2.57
N LEU A 90 -4.49 6.79 -1.72
CA LEU A 90 -5.96 6.83 -1.73
C LEU A 90 -6.51 7.39 -3.05
N ASN A 91 -5.93 8.48 -3.56
CA ASN A 91 -6.34 9.06 -4.85
C ASN A 91 -6.12 8.09 -6.02
N GLN A 92 -4.99 7.35 -6.03
CA GLN A 92 -4.74 6.34 -7.05
C GLN A 92 -5.72 5.17 -6.94
N MET A 93 -6.12 4.79 -5.73
CA MET A 93 -7.15 3.75 -5.51
C MET A 93 -8.55 4.19 -5.95
N ASP A 94 -8.94 5.43 -5.65
CA ASP A 94 -10.25 5.98 -6.04
C ASP A 94 -10.32 6.27 -7.55
N GLY A 95 -9.17 6.60 -8.16
CA GLY A 95 -9.02 6.79 -9.60
C GLY A 95 -9.10 5.52 -10.44
N PHE A 96 -9.33 4.35 -9.86
CA PHE A 96 -9.55 3.12 -10.62
C PHE A 96 -10.91 3.12 -11.29
N GLU A 97 -10.92 3.40 -12.60
CA GLU A 97 -12.03 3.01 -13.46
C GLU A 97 -12.24 1.48 -13.38
N GLN A 98 -13.50 1.06 -13.32
CA GLN A 98 -13.93 -0.35 -13.20
C GLN A 98 -13.39 -1.29 -14.30
N SER A 99 -12.77 -0.75 -15.36
CA SER A 99 -12.25 -1.50 -16.50
C SER A 99 -10.87 -2.16 -16.28
N THR A 100 -10.13 -1.83 -15.21
CA THR A 100 -8.79 -2.41 -15.01
C THR A 100 -8.82 -3.55 -14.00
N ASN A 101 -8.37 -4.75 -14.38
CA ASN A 101 -8.27 -5.92 -13.50
C ASN A 101 -7.07 -5.85 -12.55
N VAL A 102 -6.95 -4.73 -11.83
CA VAL A 102 -5.94 -4.52 -10.80
C VAL A 102 -6.60 -4.68 -9.43
N LYS A 103 -6.08 -5.56 -8.59
CA LYS A 103 -6.56 -5.75 -7.23
C LYS A 103 -5.50 -5.27 -6.25
N VAL A 104 -5.91 -4.46 -5.28
CA VAL A 104 -5.01 -3.99 -4.20
C VAL A 104 -5.33 -4.76 -2.93
N ILE A 105 -4.31 -5.35 -2.31
CA ILE A 105 -4.37 -6.08 -1.06
C ILE A 105 -3.42 -5.38 -0.08
N MET A 106 -3.93 -4.91 1.04
CA MET A 106 -3.12 -4.30 2.09
C MET A 106 -3.08 -5.19 3.32
N ALA A 107 -1.91 -5.29 3.95
CA ALA A 107 -1.72 -5.97 5.22
C ALA A 107 -1.24 -4.98 6.30
N THR A 108 -1.84 -5.09 7.47
CA THR A 108 -1.48 -4.32 8.67
C THR A 108 -1.41 -5.26 9.87
N ASN A 109 -0.41 -5.02 10.73
CA ASN A 109 -0.28 -5.71 12.02
C ASN A 109 -0.95 -4.92 13.16
N ARG A 110 -1.27 -3.64 12.94
CA ARG A 110 -1.90 -2.74 13.92
C ARG A 110 -3.25 -2.24 13.44
N GLN A 111 -4.29 -3.04 13.69
CA GLN A 111 -5.68 -2.62 13.43
C GLN A 111 -6.12 -1.44 14.32
N ASP A 112 -5.55 -1.32 15.52
CA ASP A 112 -5.89 -0.26 16.49
C ASP A 112 -5.49 1.15 16.02
N THR A 113 -4.67 1.27 14.97
CA THR A 113 -4.23 2.54 14.38
C THR A 113 -4.86 2.86 13.02
N LEU A 114 -5.78 2.05 12.47
CA LEU A 114 -6.47 2.46 11.24
C LEU A 114 -7.48 3.59 11.51
N ASP A 115 -7.45 4.61 10.64
CA ASP A 115 -8.44 5.68 10.58
C ASP A 115 -9.80 5.05 10.18
N PRO A 116 -10.92 5.38 10.84
CA PRO A 116 -12.24 4.80 10.53
C PRO A 116 -12.77 5.14 9.12
N ALA A 117 -12.04 5.91 8.32
CA ALA A 117 -12.37 6.25 6.93
C ALA A 117 -11.88 5.23 5.88
N LEU A 118 -11.22 4.13 6.30
CA LEU A 118 -10.74 3.03 5.44
C LEU A 118 -11.70 1.83 5.42
#